data_AF-A0A916FTU0-F1
#
_entry.id   AF-A0A916FTU0-F1
#
_cell.length_a   1.000
_cell.length_b   1.000
_cell.length_c   1.000
_cell.angle_alpha   90.00
_cell.angle_beta   90.00
_cell.angle_gamma   90.00
#
_symmetry.space_group_name_H-M   'P 1'
#
loop_
_entity.id
_entity.type
_entity.pdbx_description
1 polymer ?
#
loop_
_entity_poly.entity_id
_entity_poly.type
_entity_poly.pdbx_seq_one_letter_code
_entity_poly.pdbx_strand_id
1 'polypeptide(L)'
;MTPWTTRVLPLLLALAAAGSAQASLKAIEQAYELDPTEVSLPAATGGSLALRRCAGCPAELLRVDAHTLFQVLPGAGNVSLDVLRREAGRVASRPRTSIFVYFDPRSGIVRRIVLDATQ
;
A
#
# COMPACT_ATOMS: atom_id res chain seq x y z
N MET A 1 -28.85 -41.15 41.80
CA MET A 1 -29.85 -40.27 41.14
C MET A 1 -29.20 -38.90 40.96
N THR A 2 -28.64 -38.63 39.79
CA THR A 2 -27.78 -37.47 39.49
C THR A 2 -28.52 -36.52 38.51
N PRO A 3 -29.18 -35.45 38.99
CA PRO A 3 -30.00 -34.56 38.16
C PRO A 3 -29.21 -33.38 37.53
N TRP A 4 -27.89 -33.50 37.39
CA TRP A 4 -27.06 -32.36 36.93
C TRP A 4 -26.96 -32.20 35.41
N THR A 5 -27.27 -33.25 34.63
CA THR A 5 -27.11 -33.26 33.17
C THR A 5 -28.10 -32.36 32.45
N THR A 6 -29.26 -32.07 33.06
CA THR A 6 -30.34 -31.31 32.40
C THR A 6 -30.08 -29.81 32.28
N ARG A 7 -29.16 -29.24 33.08
CA ARG A 7 -28.90 -27.78 33.09
C ARG A 7 -27.80 -27.33 32.13
N VAL A 8 -27.00 -28.24 31.60
CA VAL A 8 -25.86 -27.88 30.71
C VAL A 8 -26.29 -27.80 29.24
N LEU A 9 -27.34 -28.55 28.86
CA LEU A 9 -27.87 -28.61 27.51
C LEU A 9 -28.34 -27.24 26.94
N PRO A 10 -29.11 -26.40 27.66
CA PRO A 10 -29.54 -25.11 27.12
C PRO A 10 -28.39 -24.13 26.92
N LEU A 11 -27.34 -24.22 27.75
CA LEU A 11 -26.14 -23.39 27.62
C LEU A 11 -25.37 -23.76 26.35
N LEU A 12 -25.16 -25.05 26.09
CA LEU A 12 -24.49 -25.52 24.87
C LEU A 12 -25.26 -25.16 23.59
N LEU A 13 -26.59 -25.22 23.62
CA LEU A 13 -27.44 -24.77 22.50
C LEU A 13 -27.34 -23.26 22.26
N ALA A 14 -27.25 -22.46 23.32
CA ALA A 14 -27.05 -21.01 23.19
C ALA A 14 -25.67 -20.65 22.62
N LEU A 15 -24.62 -21.39 22.97
CA LEU A 15 -23.29 -21.21 22.36
C LEU A 15 -23.23 -21.69 20.90
N ALA A 16 -23.97 -22.75 20.54
CA ALA A 16 -24.05 -23.20 19.16
C ALA A 16 -24.84 -22.23 18.25
N ALA A 17 -25.77 -21.46 18.83
CA ALA A 17 -26.50 -20.40 18.13
C ALA A 17 -25.70 -19.11 17.95
N ALA A 18 -24.58 -18.94 18.66
CA ALA A 18 -23.63 -17.86 18.42
C ALA A 18 -22.86 -18.18 17.12
N GLY A 19 -23.41 -17.75 15.99
CA GLY A 19 -22.82 -17.97 14.67
C GLY A 19 -21.36 -17.53 14.59
N SER A 20 -20.62 -18.09 13.63
CA SER A 20 -19.23 -17.73 13.41
C SER A 20 -19.12 -16.27 13.00
N ALA A 21 -18.44 -15.46 13.82
CA ALA A 21 -18.05 -14.12 13.42
C ALA A 21 -17.08 -14.23 12.25
N GLN A 22 -17.56 -13.98 11.03
CA GLN A 22 -16.73 -13.94 9.84
C GLN A 22 -15.93 -12.63 9.84
N ALA A 23 -14.70 -12.69 10.34
CA ALA A 23 -13.75 -11.59 10.19
C ALA A 23 -13.23 -11.58 8.75
N SER A 24 -13.60 -10.56 7.97
CA SER A 24 -13.05 -10.33 6.64
C SER A 24 -11.84 -9.41 6.74
N LEU A 25 -10.70 -9.84 6.20
CA LEU A 25 -9.51 -8.99 6.10
C LEU A 25 -9.76 -7.89 5.07
N LYS A 26 -9.56 -6.64 5.48
CA LYS A 26 -9.66 -5.47 4.62
C LYS A 26 -8.27 -4.94 4.31
N ALA A 27 -7.87 -4.97 3.03
CA ALA A 27 -6.67 -4.28 2.57
C ALA A 27 -6.87 -2.76 2.76
N ILE A 28 -6.01 -2.15 3.57
CA ILE A 28 -5.99 -0.70 3.83
C ILE A 28 -4.95 0.04 2.99
N GLU A 29 -3.95 -0.68 2.48
CA GLU A 29 -2.86 -0.17 1.67
C GLU A 29 -2.44 -1.25 0.66
N GLN A 30 -2.10 -0.84 -0.56
CA GLN A 30 -1.45 -1.66 -1.57
C GLN A 30 -0.14 -0.99 -1.98
N ALA A 31 0.80 -1.78 -2.48
CA ALA A 31 2.08 -1.30 -2.96
C ALA A 31 2.38 -1.86 -4.34
N TYR A 32 2.87 -0.99 -5.23
CA TYR A 32 3.59 -1.42 -6.43
C TYR A 32 5.08 -1.29 -6.19
N GLU A 33 5.83 -2.32 -6.55
CA GLU A 33 7.28 -2.28 -6.75
C GLU A 33 7.53 -2.19 -8.25
N LEU A 34 8.19 -1.12 -8.68
CA LEU A 34 8.36 -0.78 -10.10
C LEU A 34 9.81 -0.35 -10.37
N ASP A 35 10.21 -0.43 -11.63
CA ASP A 35 11.41 0.26 -12.08
C ASP A 35 11.16 1.79 -12.10
N PRO A 36 12.13 2.65 -11.75
CA PRO A 36 11.96 4.09 -11.81
C PRO A 36 11.52 4.62 -13.19
N THR A 37 11.84 3.93 -14.28
CA THR A 37 11.43 4.30 -15.64
C THR A 37 9.97 3.99 -15.93
N GLU A 38 9.33 3.12 -15.15
CA GLU A 38 7.92 2.78 -15.27
C GLU A 38 7.01 3.77 -14.53
N VAL A 39 7.59 4.73 -13.80
CA VAL A 39 6.88 5.74 -13.00
C VAL A 39 7.21 7.15 -13.47
N SER A 40 6.16 7.92 -13.74
CA SER A 40 6.27 9.36 -13.93
C SER A 40 5.80 10.08 -12.65
N LEU A 41 6.76 10.65 -11.93
CA LEU A 41 6.49 11.43 -10.72
C LEU A 41 5.77 12.74 -11.06
N PRO A 42 4.83 13.19 -10.21
CA PRO A 42 4.09 14.43 -10.46
C PRO A 42 5.02 15.64 -10.47
N ALA A 43 4.65 16.67 -11.25
CA ALA A 43 5.41 17.92 -11.30
C ALA A 43 5.29 18.74 -10.00
N ALA A 44 4.17 18.58 -9.26
CA ALA A 44 3.88 19.31 -8.03
C ALA A 44 3.02 18.47 -7.08
N THR A 45 3.03 18.84 -5.79
CA THR A 45 2.13 18.30 -4.77
C THR A 45 0.67 18.60 -5.15
N GLY A 46 -0.22 17.61 -5.12
CA GLY A 46 -1.59 17.71 -5.64
C GLY A 46 -1.76 17.21 -7.09
N GLY A 47 -0.67 16.80 -7.74
CA GLY A 47 -0.69 16.22 -9.09
C GLY A 47 -1.08 14.74 -9.13
N SER A 48 -0.89 14.13 -10.31
CA SER A 48 -1.04 12.68 -10.50
C SER A 48 0.31 12.05 -10.81
N LEU A 49 0.54 10.90 -10.21
CA LEU A 49 1.61 9.98 -10.57
C LEU A 49 1.08 9.03 -11.65
N ALA A 50 1.83 8.87 -12.74
CA ALA A 50 1.52 7.85 -13.73
C ALA A 50 2.43 6.64 -13.54
N LEU A 51 1.90 5.43 -13.63
CA LEU A 51 2.69 4.21 -13.57
C LEU A 51 2.27 3.20 -14.64
N ARG A 52 3.20 2.34 -15.03
CA ARG A 52 2.94 1.17 -15.88
C ARG A 52 3.38 -0.08 -15.15
N ARG A 53 2.51 -1.08 -15.07
CA ARG A 53 2.82 -2.35 -14.38
C ARG A 53 3.56 -3.35 -15.26
N CYS A 54 3.65 -3.07 -16.56
CA CYS A 54 4.32 -3.92 -17.55
C CYS A 54 4.63 -3.13 -18.83
N ALA A 55 5.56 -3.64 -19.63
CA ALA A 55 5.80 -3.15 -20.98
C ALA A 55 4.54 -3.31 -21.85
N GLY A 56 3.98 -2.20 -22.33
CA GLY A 56 2.76 -2.17 -23.16
C GLY A 56 1.44 -2.10 -22.38
N CYS A 57 1.46 -2.23 -21.05
CA CYS A 57 0.28 -1.98 -20.22
C CYS A 57 -0.19 -0.51 -20.36
N PRO A 58 -1.50 -0.24 -20.30
CA PRO A 58 -1.99 1.13 -20.18
C PRO A 58 -1.43 1.78 -18.91
N ALA A 59 -1.18 3.09 -18.98
CA ALA A 59 -0.74 3.83 -17.81
C ALA A 59 -1.90 3.99 -16.83
N GLU A 60 -1.62 3.77 -15.56
CA GLU A 60 -2.54 4.02 -14.45
C GLU A 60 -2.17 5.34 -13.77
N LEU A 61 -3.18 6.10 -13.36
CA LEU A 61 -3.00 7.38 -12.67
C LEU A 61 -3.39 7.24 -11.20
N LEU A 62 -2.44 7.53 -10.32
CA LEU A 62 -2.68 7.65 -8.88
C LEU A 62 -2.57 9.11 -8.46
N ARG A 63 -3.35 9.51 -7.46
CA ARG A 63 -3.39 10.90 -6.98
C ARG A 63 -2.39 11.12 -5.86
N VAL A 64 -1.62 12.19 -5.95
CA VAL A 64 -0.71 12.64 -4.89
C VAL A 64 -1.31 13.87 -4.24
N ASP A 65 -1.33 13.93 -2.91
CA ASP A 65 -1.86 15.07 -2.16
C ASP A 65 -0.83 15.61 -1.17
N ALA A 66 -1.25 16.58 -0.34
CA ALA A 66 -0.38 17.20 0.65
C ALA A 66 0.06 16.26 1.78
N HIS A 67 -0.58 15.09 1.92
CA HIS A 67 -0.29 14.08 2.93
C HIS A 67 0.59 12.94 2.39
N THR A 68 0.88 12.92 1.09
CA THR A 68 1.79 11.93 0.52
C THR A 68 3.21 12.12 1.06
N LEU A 69 3.79 11.04 1.57
CA LEU A 69 5.17 11.01 2.09
C LEU A 69 6.15 10.58 0.99
N PHE A 70 7.33 11.18 0.95
CA PHE A 70 8.37 10.85 -0.03
C PHE A 70 9.65 10.43 0.69
N GLN A 71 10.29 9.34 0.25
CA GLN A 71 11.50 8.80 0.86
C GLN A 71 12.50 8.36 -0.21
N VAL A 72 13.79 8.59 0.03
CA VAL A 72 14.89 8.20 -0.87
C VAL A 72 15.60 6.91 -0.45
N LEU A 73 15.16 6.33 0.67
CA LEU A 73 15.60 5.05 1.20
C LEU A 73 14.48 4.48 2.09
N PRO A 74 14.25 3.15 2.10
CA PRO A 74 13.32 2.54 3.03
C PRO A 74 13.61 2.89 4.50
N GLY A 75 12.60 3.36 5.22
CA GLY A 75 12.72 3.71 6.64
C GLY A 75 13.47 5.02 6.93
N ALA A 76 13.94 5.74 5.91
CA ALA A 76 14.55 7.05 6.09
C ALA A 76 13.49 8.14 6.37
N GLY A 77 13.99 9.31 6.81
CA GLY A 77 13.16 10.50 6.98
C GLY A 77 12.49 10.93 5.68
N ASN A 78 11.36 11.63 5.82
CA ASN A 78 10.63 12.15 4.67
C ASN A 78 11.40 13.31 4.01
N VAL A 79 11.39 13.35 2.69
CA VAL A 79 11.99 14.40 1.87
C VAL A 79 10.91 15.16 1.09
N SER A 80 11.30 16.26 0.43
CA SER A 80 10.40 16.94 -0.51
C SER A 80 10.27 16.15 -1.83
N LEU A 81 9.17 16.38 -2.55
CA LEU A 81 8.97 15.83 -3.90
C LEU A 81 10.13 16.18 -4.84
N ASP A 82 10.67 17.40 -4.77
CA ASP A 82 11.79 17.81 -5.60
C ASP A 82 13.06 17.01 -5.32
N VAL A 83 13.33 16.70 -4.05
CA VAL A 83 14.44 15.82 -3.67
C VAL A 83 14.22 14.43 -4.25
N LEU A 84 13.04 13.85 -4.05
CA LEU A 84 12.71 12.52 -4.60
C LEU A 84 12.88 12.48 -6.12
N ARG A 85 12.40 13.51 -6.85
CA ARG A 85 12.50 13.59 -8.32
C ARG A 85 13.95 13.68 -8.80
N ARG A 86 14.76 14.54 -8.16
CA ARG A 86 16.19 14.64 -8.50
C ARG A 86 16.90 13.32 -8.25
N GLU A 87 16.63 12.68 -7.13
CA GLU A 87 17.24 11.41 -6.77
C GLU A 87 16.82 10.29 -7.72
N ALA A 88 15.52 10.15 -8.00
CA ALA A 88 15.00 9.19 -8.97
C ALA A 88 15.66 9.38 -10.35
N GLY A 89 15.79 10.63 -10.84
CA GLY A 89 16.48 10.91 -12.09
C GLY A 89 17.97 10.53 -12.08
N ARG A 90 18.64 10.63 -10.93
CA ARG A 90 20.06 10.26 -10.76
C ARG A 90 20.27 8.74 -10.76
N VAL A 91 19.29 7.97 -10.29
CA VAL A 91 19.41 6.52 -10.13
C VAL A 91 18.60 5.71 -11.13
N ALA A 92 17.79 6.33 -11.99
CA ALA A 92 16.87 5.64 -12.90
C ALA A 92 17.54 4.63 -13.85
N SER A 93 18.83 4.80 -14.16
CA SER A 93 19.59 3.87 -15.01
C SER A 93 20.45 2.88 -14.23
N ARG A 94 20.43 2.92 -12.89
CA ARG A 94 21.21 2.01 -12.07
C ARG A 94 20.53 0.65 -12.00
N PRO A 95 21.27 -0.46 -12.15
CA PRO A 95 20.70 -1.77 -11.92
C PRO A 95 20.22 -1.85 -10.46
N ARG A 96 19.15 -2.63 -10.24
CA ARG A 96 18.60 -2.91 -8.90
C ARG A 96 18.08 -1.67 -8.15
N THR A 97 17.61 -0.66 -8.88
CA THR A 97 16.84 0.42 -8.27
C THR A 97 15.35 0.11 -8.40
N SER A 98 14.62 0.17 -7.29
CA SER A 98 13.16 0.01 -7.27
C SER A 98 12.51 1.28 -6.73
N ILE A 99 11.31 1.59 -7.22
CA ILE A 99 10.43 2.60 -6.63
C ILE A 99 9.16 1.91 -6.13
N PHE A 100 8.87 2.10 -4.85
CA PHE A 100 7.68 1.58 -4.19
C PHE A 100 6.62 2.67 -4.09
N VAL A 101 5.43 2.40 -4.62
CA VAL A 101 4.29 3.32 -4.55
C VAL A 101 3.20 2.69 -3.69
N TYR A 102 3.04 3.22 -2.48
CA TYR A 102 2.01 2.80 -1.52
C TYR A 102 0.77 3.68 -1.67
N PHE A 103 -0.39 3.07 -1.86
CA PHE A 103 -1.64 3.80 -2.10
C PHE A 103 -2.84 3.11 -1.45
N ASP A 104 -3.89 3.90 -1.26
CA ASP A 104 -5.19 3.41 -0.83
C ASP A 104 -5.94 2.85 -2.05
N PRO A 105 -6.27 1.54 -2.09
CA PRO A 105 -6.83 0.90 -3.27
C PRO A 105 -8.28 1.32 -3.58
N ARG A 106 -8.96 1.99 -2.65
CA ARG A 106 -10.34 2.48 -2.86
C ARG A 106 -10.37 3.87 -3.45
N SER A 107 -9.45 4.73 -3.02
CA SER A 107 -9.41 6.14 -3.43
C SER A 107 -8.36 6.44 -4.49
N GLY A 108 -7.37 5.56 -4.69
CA GLY A 108 -6.23 5.80 -5.57
C GLY A 108 -5.28 6.89 -5.05
N ILE A 109 -5.41 7.28 -3.78
CA ILE A 109 -4.55 8.29 -3.16
C ILE A 109 -3.25 7.63 -2.71
N VAL A 110 -2.13 8.18 -3.17
CA VAL A 110 -0.78 7.75 -2.79
C VAL A 110 -0.49 8.21 -1.36
N ARG A 111 -0.16 7.25 -0.51
CA ARG A 111 0.22 7.48 0.89
C ARG A 111 1.72 7.73 1.02
N ARG A 112 2.52 6.96 0.28
CA ARG A 112 3.98 7.02 0.38
C ARG A 112 4.63 6.58 -0.92
N ILE A 113 5.70 7.27 -1.31
CA ILE A 113 6.59 6.87 -2.39
C ILE A 113 7.99 6.68 -1.81
N VAL A 114 8.59 5.52 -2.04
CA VAL A 114 9.92 5.17 -1.53
C VAL A 114 10.80 4.79 -2.70
N LEU A 115 11.90 5.51 -2.91
CA LEU A 115 12.96 5.09 -3.81
C LEU A 115 13.95 4.22 -3.03
N ASP A 116 14.29 3.05 -3.57
CA ASP A 116 15.32 2.16 -3.03
C ASP A 116 16.40 1.97 -4.10
N ALA A 117 17.58 2.53 -3.85
CA ALA A 117 18.74 2.43 -4.71
C ALA A 117 19.88 1.62 -4.06
N THR A 118 19.56 0.75 -3.09
CA THR A 118 20.56 0.03 -2.27
C THR A 118 20.75 -1.44 -2.58
N GLN A 119 20.00 -2.01 -3.54
CA GLN A 119 20.08 -3.44 -3.87
C GLN A 119 21.25 -3.81 -4.81
#